data_AF-A0A440UVP4-F1
#
_entry.id   AF-A0A440UVP4-F1
#
_cell.length_a   1.000
_cell.length_b   1.000
_cell.length_c   1.000
_cell.angle_alpha   90.00
_cell.angle_beta   90.00
_cell.angle_gamma   90.00
#
_symmetry.space_group_name_H-M   'P 1'
#
loop_
_entity.id
_entity.type
_entity.pdbx_description
1 polymer ?
#
loop_
_entity_poly.entity_id
_entity_poly.type
_entity_poly.pdbx_seq_one_letter_code
_entity_poly.pdbx_strand_id
1 'polypeptide(L)' 'IAGGGAFSITLKSGKYAGKTIGSFKAAGDNKYTGTITDPETDKTYSGKATLSGTSLKMSGCVLGGLICKTQTWHKL' A
#
# COMPACT_ATOMS: atom_id res chain seq x y z
N ILE A 1 -3.82 0.96 22.52
CA ILE A 1 -2.81 1.53 21.59
C ILE A 1 -3.34 1.50 20.16
N ALA A 2 -3.87 2.60 19.64
CA ALA A 2 -4.18 2.71 18.20
C ALA A 2 -2.88 3.00 17.43
N GLY A 3 -1.95 2.06 17.50
CA GLY A 3 -0.63 2.18 16.87
C GLY A 3 -0.72 1.83 15.40
N GLY A 4 -0.78 2.84 14.55
CA GLY A 4 -0.77 2.66 13.11
C GLY A 4 -0.87 3.99 12.40
N GLY A 5 0.10 4.88 12.60
CA GLY A 5 0.18 6.14 11.86
C GLY A 5 0.29 5.89 10.34
N ALA A 6 0.07 6.94 9.56
CA ALA A 6 0.33 6.88 8.13
C ALA A 6 1.77 6.41 7.85
N PHE A 7 1.96 5.52 6.87
CA PHE A 7 3.26 5.04 6.44
C PHE A 7 3.47 5.31 4.96
N SER A 8 4.69 5.65 4.59
CA SER A 8 5.10 5.87 3.21
C SER A 8 5.88 4.67 2.67
N ILE A 9 5.75 4.42 1.37
CA ILE A 9 6.57 3.44 0.66
C ILE A 9 7.69 4.20 -0.04
N THR A 10 8.91 3.94 0.39
CA THR A 10 10.12 4.50 -0.21
C THR A 10 10.87 3.40 -0.94
N LEU A 11 11.33 3.69 -2.15
CA LEU A 11 12.16 2.75 -2.91
C LEU A 11 13.51 2.60 -2.21
N LYS A 12 13.83 1.38 -1.77
CA LYS A 12 15.09 1.08 -1.10
C LYS A 12 16.27 0.96 -2.07
N SER A 13 16.00 0.57 -3.31
CA SER A 13 17.01 0.25 -4.32
C SER A 13 16.49 0.55 -5.73
N GLY A 14 17.41 0.74 -6.69
CA GLY A 14 17.11 1.06 -8.09
C GLY A 14 17.36 2.52 -8.46
N LYS A 15 17.01 2.91 -9.70
CA LYS A 15 17.23 4.26 -10.25
C LYS A 15 16.57 5.37 -9.43
N TYR A 16 15.47 5.04 -8.74
CA TYR A 16 14.68 5.96 -7.93
C TYR A 16 14.82 5.69 -6.43
N ALA A 17 15.91 5.04 -6.00
CA ALA A 17 16.17 4.80 -4.58
C ALA A 17 16.12 6.10 -3.76
N GLY A 18 15.47 6.06 -2.60
CA GLY A 18 15.23 7.24 -1.76
C GLY A 18 13.99 8.06 -2.12
N LYS A 19 13.35 7.84 -3.29
CA LYS A 19 12.06 8.47 -3.58
C LYS A 19 10.93 7.76 -2.86
N THR A 20 10.09 8.55 -2.20
CA THR A 20 8.80 8.11 -1.70
C THR A 20 7.84 8.00 -2.87
N ILE A 21 7.41 6.77 -3.11
CA ILE A 21 6.49 6.43 -4.19
C ILE A 21 5.10 6.12 -3.67
N GLY A 22 4.92 5.81 -2.40
CA GLY A 22 3.60 5.50 -1.86
C GLY A 22 3.30 6.21 -0.55
N SER A 23 2.03 6.46 -0.30
CA SER A 23 1.53 7.03 0.95
C SER A 23 0.26 6.32 1.36
N PHE A 24 0.30 5.66 2.51
CA PHE A 24 -0.81 4.95 3.12
C PHE A 24 -1.14 5.59 4.46
N LYS A 25 -2.42 5.83 4.69
CA LYS A 25 -2.96 6.32 5.95
C LYS A 25 -3.85 5.26 6.57
N ALA A 26 -3.82 5.15 7.89
CA ALA A 26 -4.83 4.38 8.60
C ALA A 26 -6.21 4.98 8.31
N ALA A 27 -7.15 4.13 7.94
CA ALA A 27 -8.54 4.46 7.64
C ALA A 27 -9.49 4.04 8.77
N GLY A 28 -8.96 3.64 9.93
CA GLY A 28 -9.73 3.06 11.04
C GLY A 28 -9.90 1.55 10.90
N ASP A 29 -10.31 0.87 11.97
CA ASP A 29 -10.58 -0.58 11.99
C ASP A 29 -9.42 -1.45 11.45
N ASN A 30 -8.18 -1.07 11.76
CA ASN A 30 -6.96 -1.73 11.24
C ASN A 30 -6.86 -1.72 9.70
N LYS A 31 -7.63 -0.86 9.03
CA LYS A 31 -7.56 -0.64 7.59
C LYS A 31 -6.60 0.48 7.28
N TYR A 32 -5.97 0.39 6.13
CA TYR A 32 -5.06 1.37 5.56
C TYR A 32 -5.49 1.65 4.13
N THR A 33 -5.40 2.89 3.72
CA THR A 33 -5.75 3.32 2.37
C THR A 33 -4.67 4.25 1.86
N GLY A 34 -4.31 4.11 0.60
CA GLY A 34 -3.21 4.86 0.06
C GLY A 34 -3.10 4.76 -1.45
N THR A 35 -2.05 5.37 -1.94
CA THR A 35 -1.66 5.33 -3.34
C THR A 35 -0.18 5.01 -3.45
N ILE A 36 0.20 4.45 -4.59
CA ILE A 36 1.57 4.15 -4.99
C ILE A 36 1.74 4.73 -6.38
N THR A 37 2.64 5.67 -6.57
CA THR A 37 3.04 6.25 -7.84
C THR A 37 4.31 5.57 -8.31
N ASP A 38 4.23 4.80 -9.39
CA ASP A 38 5.39 4.28 -10.08
C ASP A 38 6.17 5.44 -10.72
N PRO A 39 7.40 5.73 -10.28
CA PRO A 39 8.20 6.83 -10.80
C PRO A 39 8.84 6.53 -12.17
N GLU A 40 8.77 5.29 -12.64
CA GLU A 40 9.24 4.90 -13.97
C GLU A 40 8.20 5.23 -15.04
N THR A 41 6.93 5.00 -14.73
CA THR A 41 5.80 5.21 -15.67
C THR A 41 4.93 6.41 -15.33
N ASP A 42 5.22 7.11 -14.23
CA ASP A 42 4.44 8.20 -13.62
C ASP A 42 2.98 7.79 -13.33
N LYS A 43 2.74 6.49 -13.07
CA LYS A 43 1.40 5.93 -12.87
C LYS A 43 1.07 5.78 -11.40
N THR A 44 -0.06 6.34 -10.97
CA THR A 44 -0.53 6.28 -9.58
C THR A 44 -1.59 5.21 -9.34
N TYR A 45 -1.24 4.13 -8.68
CA TYR A 45 -2.08 3.00 -8.27
C TYR A 45 -2.72 3.25 -6.91
N SER A 46 -4.02 2.98 -6.77
CA SER A 46 -4.73 3.10 -5.49
C SER A 46 -4.87 1.75 -4.81
N GLY A 47 -4.51 1.68 -3.52
CA GLY A 47 -4.50 0.44 -2.75
C GLY A 47 -5.20 0.57 -1.40
N LYS A 48 -5.78 -0.52 -0.93
CA LYS A 48 -6.30 -0.66 0.43
C LYS A 48 -5.63 -1.86 1.09
N ALA A 49 -5.27 -1.75 2.35
CA ALA A 49 -4.83 -2.87 3.18
C ALA A 49 -5.74 -2.98 4.40
N THR A 50 -5.94 -4.18 4.92
CA THR A 50 -6.72 -4.46 6.11
C THR A 50 -5.92 -5.42 6.96
N LEU A 51 -5.57 -5.02 8.16
CA LEU A 51 -4.85 -5.84 9.13
C LEU A 51 -5.88 -6.53 10.04
N SER A 52 -5.84 -7.86 10.05
CA SER A 52 -6.66 -8.72 10.90
C SER A 52 -5.73 -9.55 11.78
N GLY A 53 -5.46 -9.04 12.99
CA GLY A 53 -4.54 -9.66 13.94
C GLY A 53 -3.11 -9.77 13.37
N THR A 54 -2.69 -10.99 13.02
CA THR A 54 -1.39 -11.28 12.38
C THR A 54 -1.45 -11.36 10.85
N SER A 55 -2.63 -11.24 10.25
CA SER A 55 -2.83 -11.36 8.80
C SER A 55 -3.12 -9.99 8.18
N LEU A 56 -2.36 -9.60 7.18
CA LEU A 56 -2.55 -8.38 6.40
C LEU A 56 -3.21 -8.73 5.06
N LYS A 57 -4.49 -8.42 4.90
CA LYS A 57 -5.23 -8.54 3.65
C LYS A 57 -5.06 -7.28 2.82
N MET A 58 -4.33 -7.37 1.72
CA MET A 58 -4.09 -6.25 0.81
C MET A 58 -4.93 -6.40 -0.44
N SER A 59 -5.71 -5.37 -0.78
CA SER A 59 -6.56 -5.30 -1.96
C SER A 59 -6.19 -4.06 -2.78
N GLY A 60 -5.58 -4.28 -3.94
CA GLY A 60 -5.19 -3.23 -4.87
C GLY A 60 -5.89 -3.43 -6.21
N CYS A 61 -6.43 -2.35 -6.78
CA CYS A 61 -6.92 -2.35 -8.16
C CYS A 61 -6.01 -1.45 -8.99
N VAL A 62 -5.59 -1.94 -10.15
CA VAL A 62 -4.78 -1.15 -11.09
C VAL A 62 -5.62 0.02 -11.63
N LEU A 63 -4.98 1.16 -11.94
CA LEU A 63 -5.60 2.29 -12.65
C LEU A 63 -6.45 1.78 -13.82
N GLY A 64 -7.77 1.95 -13.73
CA GLY A 64 -8.75 1.41 -14.68
C GLY A 64 -9.65 0.30 -14.12
N GLY A 65 -9.46 -0.15 -12.88
CA GLY A 65 -10.38 -1.08 -12.19
C GLY A 65 -10.43 -2.50 -12.75
N LEU A 66 -9.69 -2.78 -13.82
CA LEU A 66 -9.80 -4.02 -14.60
C LEU A 66 -9.11 -5.22 -13.93
N ILE A 67 -8.13 -4.97 -13.06
CA ILE A 67 -7.40 -6.02 -12.34
C ILE A 67 -7.35 -5.65 -10.86
N CYS A 68 -8.24 -6.25 -10.08
CA CYS A 68 -8.25 -6.17 -8.63
C CYS A 68 -7.63 -7.45 -8.06
N LYS A 69 -6.41 -7.35 -7.54
CA LYS A 69 -5.77 -8.46 -6.82
C LYS A 69 -5.97 -8.26 -5.32
N THR A 70 -6.42 -9.32 -4.68
CA THR A 70 -6.42 -9.42 -3.23
C THR A 70 -5.39 -10.47 -2.84
N GLN A 71 -4.42 -10.09 -2.02
CA GLN A 71 -3.42 -10.99 -1.46
C GLN A 71 -3.43 -10.87 0.06
N THR A 72 -3.52 -12.01 0.73
CA THR A 72 -3.43 -12.11 2.19
C THR A 72 -2.00 -12.46 2.56
N TRP A 73 -1.35 -11.58 3.30
CA TRP A 73 0.00 -11.77 3.81
C TRP A 73 -0.10 -12.14 5.28
N HIS A 74 0.39 -13.32 5.65
CA HIS A 74 0.52 -13.69 7.05
C HIS A 74 1.87 -13.19 7.54
N LYS A 75 1.85 -12.42 8.63
CA LYS A 75 3.09 -12.14 9.37
C LYS A 75 3.48 -13.45 10.05
N LEU A 76 4.43 -14.18 9.45
CA LEU A 76 5.13 -15.32 10.07
C LEU A 76 6.03 -14.83 11.21
#